data_AF-W9C5T2-F1
#
_entry.id   AF-W9C5T2-F1
#
_cell.length_a   1.000
_cell.length_b   1.000
_cell.length_c   1.000
_cell.angle_alpha   90.00
_cell.angle_beta   90.00
_cell.angle_gamma   90.00
#
_symmetry.space_group_name_H-M   'P 1'
#
loop_
_entity.id
_entity.type
_entity.pdbx_description
1 polymer ?
#
loop_
_entity_poly.entity_id
_entity_poly.type
_entity_poly.pdbx_seq_one_letter_code
_entity_poly.pdbx_strand_id
1 'polypeptide(L)'
;MASSQSNGGNGVYSPGKSSFPHPIPPLPSPPYIPPAQLTNVSPLPELRLHHFQRSITLSLFLWPSLSLAVTSSWGGPTSTSKREWFAGTLIDLLSSPENYDVDAEWIEELLLQVMEDEFEVVVDDGSAAEVARGLIKCRGECERGVWGEENSLCKRLEGKWGETGGKELGLGGFREGEEQGDTDGEDSGDGESGDEEDGDVEMEMNEAPQLVRAREPIVPEVDEDGFTKVTKKRR
;
A
#
# COMPACT_ATOMS: atom_id res chain seq x y z
N MET A 1 33.06 -6.97 101.29
CA MET A 1 32.45 -7.96 100.38
C MET A 1 30.96 -7.70 100.35
N ALA A 2 30.31 -7.83 99.18
CA ALA A 2 28.86 -7.78 98.94
C ALA A 2 28.06 -6.68 99.68
N SER A 3 27.85 -5.50 99.09
CA SER A 3 26.75 -5.22 98.14
C SER A 3 25.42 -4.87 98.84
N SER A 4 25.20 -3.57 99.01
CA SER A 4 23.96 -3.00 99.56
C SER A 4 22.90 -2.76 98.47
N GLN A 5 21.64 -3.04 98.83
CA GLN A 5 20.44 -2.24 98.55
C GLN A 5 20.32 -1.50 97.21
N SER A 6 19.21 -1.75 96.50
CA SER A 6 18.04 -0.87 96.66
C SER A 6 16.79 -1.45 96.00
N ASN A 7 15.63 -1.21 96.60
CA ASN A 7 14.33 -1.54 96.04
C ASN A 7 13.75 -0.26 95.42
N GLY A 8 13.50 -0.26 94.12
CA GLY A 8 12.96 0.89 93.37
C GLY A 8 11.85 0.42 92.44
N GLY A 9 10.64 0.94 92.64
CA GLY A 9 9.45 0.47 91.93
C GLY A 9 9.54 0.71 90.42
N ASN A 10 9.16 -0.31 89.63
CA ASN A 10 9.17 -0.21 88.17
C ASN A 10 7.77 0.09 87.61
N GLY A 11 7.70 0.94 86.59
CA GLY A 11 6.47 1.61 86.17
C GLY A 11 5.49 0.73 85.39
N VAL A 12 4.19 0.91 85.67
CA VAL A 12 3.10 0.47 84.77
C VAL A 12 3.00 1.42 83.59
N TYR A 13 3.43 0.95 82.42
CA TYR A 13 3.29 1.68 81.16
C TYR A 13 1.84 1.65 80.67
N SER A 14 1.25 2.83 80.47
CA SER A 14 -0.03 2.98 79.76
C SER A 14 0.21 2.94 78.23
N PRO A 15 -0.44 2.04 77.46
CA PRO A 15 -0.34 2.06 76.01
C PRO A 15 -1.08 3.26 75.43
N GLY A 16 -0.46 3.93 74.45
CA GLY A 16 -0.98 5.13 73.81
C GLY A 16 -2.23 4.86 72.96
N LYS A 17 -3.09 5.89 72.86
CA LYS A 17 -4.30 5.87 72.03
C LYS A 17 -3.92 5.76 70.54
N SER A 18 -4.34 4.69 69.87
CA SER A 18 -4.21 4.54 68.42
C SER A 18 -5.17 5.49 67.70
N SER A 19 -4.59 6.47 67.00
CA SER A 19 -5.32 7.37 66.10
C SER A 19 -5.59 6.64 64.78
N PHE A 20 -6.77 6.03 64.64
CA PHE A 20 -7.20 5.43 63.38
C PHE A 20 -7.62 6.53 62.38
N PRO A 21 -7.17 6.48 61.12
CA PRO A 21 -7.63 7.41 60.09
C PRO A 21 -9.10 7.12 59.71
N HIS A 22 -9.84 8.18 59.40
CA HIS A 22 -11.25 8.10 59.01
C HIS A 22 -11.45 7.33 57.68
N PRO A 23 -12.60 6.65 57.50
CA PRO A 23 -12.90 5.97 56.24
C PRO A 23 -13.08 6.98 55.10
N ILE A 24 -12.44 6.68 53.95
CA ILE A 24 -12.55 7.45 52.71
C ILE A 24 -13.96 7.24 52.14
N PRO A 25 -14.69 8.30 51.73
CA PRO A 25 -15.99 8.15 51.09
C PRO A 25 -15.84 7.50 49.69
N PRO A 26 -16.81 6.69 49.23
CA PRO A 26 -16.75 6.09 47.91
C PRO A 26 -16.76 7.15 46.81
N LEU A 27 -15.91 6.96 45.80
CA LEU A 27 -15.88 7.78 44.59
C LEU A 27 -17.24 7.72 43.87
N PRO A 28 -17.72 8.83 43.26
CA PRO A 28 -18.91 8.80 42.43
C PRO A 28 -18.69 7.89 41.21
N SER A 29 -19.66 7.02 40.93
CA SER A 29 -19.64 6.16 39.75
C SER A 29 -19.55 7.00 38.47
N PRO A 30 -18.78 6.57 37.44
CA PRO A 30 -18.80 7.25 36.15
C PRO A 30 -20.22 7.21 35.54
N PRO A 31 -20.61 8.22 34.74
CA PRO A 31 -21.93 8.25 34.14
C PRO A 31 -22.17 7.01 33.27
N TYR A 32 -23.33 6.37 33.47
CA TYR A 32 -23.75 5.21 32.71
C TYR A 32 -23.99 5.60 31.24
N ILE A 33 -23.07 5.20 30.36
CA ILE A 33 -23.25 5.31 28.91
C ILE A 33 -24.09 4.12 28.46
N PRO A 34 -25.32 4.31 27.94
CA PRO A 34 -26.17 3.20 27.51
C PRO A 34 -25.60 2.54 26.24
N PRO A 35 -25.48 1.20 26.19
CA PRO A 35 -24.94 0.48 25.04
C PRO A 35 -26.00 0.30 23.94
N ALA A 36 -26.57 1.40 23.44
CA ALA A 36 -27.60 1.35 22.40
C ALA A 36 -27.73 2.68 21.62
N GLN A 37 -26.73 3.02 20.80
CA GLN A 37 -26.96 3.38 19.41
C GLN A 37 -25.76 2.88 18.59
N LEU A 38 -25.97 1.77 17.87
CA LEU A 38 -25.10 1.38 16.77
C LEU A 38 -25.28 2.47 15.72
N THR A 39 -24.37 3.45 15.70
CA THR A 39 -24.47 4.59 14.81
C THR A 39 -24.45 4.07 13.38
N ASN A 40 -25.51 4.35 12.61
CA ASN A 40 -25.47 4.22 11.17
C ASN A 40 -24.50 5.30 10.66
N VAL A 41 -23.20 5.00 10.67
CA VAL A 41 -22.14 5.93 10.28
C VAL A 41 -22.21 6.05 8.77
N SER A 42 -23.06 6.97 8.29
CA SER A 42 -22.89 7.55 6.98
C SER A 42 -21.42 7.98 6.86
N PRO A 43 -20.67 7.46 5.88
CA PRO A 43 -19.23 7.54 5.94
C PRO A 43 -18.73 8.99 5.96
N LEU A 44 -17.71 9.24 6.77
CA LEU A 44 -17.07 10.55 6.91
C LEU A 44 -16.72 11.10 5.51
N PRO A 45 -16.99 12.39 5.23
CA PRO A 45 -16.81 12.95 3.88
C PRO A 45 -15.35 12.84 3.41
N GLU A 46 -14.40 12.99 4.33
CA GLU A 46 -12.96 12.80 4.10
C GLU A 46 -12.62 11.37 3.66
N LEU A 47 -13.27 10.37 4.26
CA LEU A 47 -13.05 8.96 3.92
C LEU A 47 -13.62 8.63 2.54
N ARG A 48 -14.78 9.18 2.19
CA ARG A 48 -15.36 9.07 0.83
C ARG A 48 -14.43 9.65 -0.23
N LEU A 49 -13.89 10.84 0.03
CA LEU A 49 -12.94 11.51 -0.85
C LEU A 49 -11.66 10.68 -1.01
N HIS A 50 -11.06 10.21 0.08
CA HIS A 50 -9.86 9.38 0.04
C HIS A 50 -10.06 8.09 -0.79
N HIS A 51 -11.19 7.39 -0.64
CA HIS A 51 -11.49 6.21 -1.46
C HIS A 51 -11.73 6.55 -2.93
N PHE A 52 -12.35 7.70 -3.23
CA PHE A 52 -12.54 8.16 -4.60
C PHE A 52 -11.21 8.51 -5.28
N GLN A 53 -10.36 9.30 -4.60
CA GLN A 53 -9.02 9.65 -5.06
C GLN A 53 -8.17 8.41 -5.34
N ARG A 54 -8.17 7.44 -4.41
CA ARG A 54 -7.50 6.15 -4.62
C ARG A 54 -8.04 5.41 -5.84
N SER A 55 -9.36 5.40 -6.03
CA SER A 55 -10.00 4.75 -7.19
C SER A 55 -9.61 5.41 -8.52
N ILE A 56 -9.45 6.74 -8.55
CA ILE A 56 -8.93 7.48 -9.71
C ILE A 56 -7.51 7.02 -10.04
N THR A 57 -6.59 7.07 -9.06
CA THR A 57 -5.20 6.63 -9.26
C THR A 57 -5.13 5.20 -9.77
N LEU A 58 -5.87 4.27 -9.14
CA LEU A 58 -5.88 2.87 -9.55
C LEU A 58 -6.46 2.67 -10.96
N SER A 59 -7.49 3.41 -11.35
CA SER A 59 -8.10 3.30 -12.69
C SER A 59 -7.12 3.74 -13.78
N LEU A 60 -6.41 4.86 -13.57
CA LEU A 60 -5.38 5.34 -14.49
C LEU A 60 -4.16 4.40 -14.54
N PHE A 61 -3.70 3.91 -13.40
CA PHE A 61 -2.50 3.05 -13.33
C PHE A 61 -2.76 1.63 -13.85
N LEU A 62 -4.01 1.18 -13.89
CA LEU A 62 -4.43 -0.08 -14.51
C LEU A 62 -4.87 0.08 -15.97
N TRP A 63 -4.91 1.30 -16.50
CA TRP A 63 -5.27 1.55 -17.91
C TRP A 63 -4.13 1.05 -18.83
N PRO A 64 -4.36 0.07 -19.72
CA PRO A 64 -3.28 -0.54 -20.52
C PRO A 64 -2.57 0.45 -21.43
N SER A 65 -3.30 1.39 -22.04
CA SER A 65 -2.76 2.34 -23.02
C SER A 65 -1.78 3.34 -22.36
N LEU A 66 -2.14 3.88 -21.20
CA LEU A 66 -1.25 4.70 -20.35
C LEU A 66 -0.15 3.87 -19.66
N SER A 67 -0.38 2.57 -19.45
CA SER A 67 0.65 1.64 -18.99
C SER A 67 1.76 1.50 -20.02
N LEU A 68 1.38 1.16 -21.25
CA LEU A 68 2.26 0.96 -22.40
C LEU A 68 3.01 2.24 -22.79
N ALA A 69 2.35 3.39 -22.78
CA ALA A 69 2.95 4.68 -23.15
C ALA A 69 4.15 5.06 -22.27
N VAL A 70 4.07 4.77 -20.97
CA VAL A 70 5.18 5.02 -20.04
C VAL A 70 6.28 3.97 -20.16
N THR A 71 5.94 2.68 -20.24
CA THR A 71 6.98 1.63 -20.39
C THR A 71 7.76 1.78 -21.69
N SER A 72 7.10 2.27 -22.75
CA SER A 72 7.71 2.58 -24.04
C SER A 72 8.33 3.98 -24.12
N SER A 73 8.25 4.78 -23.04
CA SER A 73 8.75 6.16 -22.95
C SER A 73 8.24 7.11 -24.04
N TRP A 74 6.99 6.92 -24.52
CA TRP A 74 6.38 7.75 -25.55
C TRP A 74 6.18 9.21 -25.10
N GLY A 75 5.88 9.44 -23.81
CA GLY A 75 5.92 10.77 -23.17
C GLY A 75 7.34 11.28 -22.82
N GLY A 76 8.40 10.68 -23.36
CA GLY A 76 9.80 11.00 -23.07
C GLY A 76 10.31 10.44 -21.72
N PRO A 77 11.52 10.86 -21.27
CA PRO A 77 12.15 10.36 -20.05
C PRO A 77 11.42 10.76 -18.75
N THR A 78 10.47 11.69 -18.83
CA THR A 78 9.62 12.13 -17.71
C THR A 78 8.25 11.46 -17.71
N SER A 79 7.97 10.51 -18.61
CA SER A 79 6.68 9.83 -18.78
C SER A 79 6.11 9.24 -17.47
N THR A 80 6.94 8.68 -16.59
CA THR A 80 6.51 8.22 -15.25
C THR A 80 5.96 9.37 -14.40
N SER A 81 6.68 10.49 -14.34
CA SER A 81 6.23 11.69 -13.60
C SER A 81 5.01 12.35 -14.25
N LYS A 82 4.88 12.27 -15.59
CA LYS A 82 3.66 12.70 -16.30
C LYS A 82 2.44 11.89 -15.88
N ARG A 83 2.56 10.57 -15.69
CA ARG A 83 1.46 9.74 -15.17
C ARG A 83 1.02 10.18 -13.76
N GLU A 84 1.98 10.46 -12.87
CA GLU A 84 1.68 10.92 -11.51
C GLU A 84 1.01 12.30 -11.52
N TRP A 85 1.52 13.23 -12.33
CA TRP A 85 0.90 14.54 -12.57
C TRP A 85 -0.52 14.42 -13.12
N PHE A 86 -0.75 13.51 -14.07
CA PHE A 86 -2.06 13.29 -14.68
C PHE A 86 -3.06 12.75 -13.65
N ALA A 87 -2.64 11.79 -12.81
CA ALA A 87 -3.48 11.29 -11.72
C ALA A 87 -3.82 12.38 -10.69
N GLY A 88 -2.86 13.25 -10.33
CA GLY A 88 -3.13 14.43 -9.50
C GLY A 88 -4.11 15.40 -10.14
N THR A 89 -3.92 15.72 -11.41
CA THR A 89 -4.80 16.61 -12.18
C THR A 89 -6.22 16.08 -12.25
N LEU A 90 -6.41 14.77 -12.53
CA LEU A 90 -7.74 14.15 -12.57
C LEU A 90 -8.39 14.12 -11.19
N ILE A 91 -7.60 13.90 -10.12
CA ILE A 91 -8.06 13.99 -8.74
C ILE A 91 -8.57 15.39 -8.42
N ASP A 92 -7.79 16.44 -8.66
CA ASP A 92 -8.17 17.81 -8.33
C ASP A 92 -9.40 18.25 -9.12
N LEU A 93 -9.45 17.89 -10.41
CA LEU A 93 -10.55 18.22 -11.30
C LEU A 93 -11.86 17.53 -10.88
N LEU A 94 -11.85 16.21 -10.66
CA LEU A 94 -13.06 15.44 -10.29
C LEU A 94 -13.47 15.62 -8.83
N SER A 95 -12.54 16.00 -7.94
CA SER A 95 -12.85 16.36 -6.55
C SER A 95 -13.43 17.77 -6.41
N SER A 96 -13.26 18.62 -7.43
CA SER A 96 -13.80 19.99 -7.42
C SER A 96 -15.34 19.97 -7.54
N PRO A 97 -16.06 20.80 -6.76
CA PRO A 97 -17.52 20.82 -6.77
C PRO A 97 -18.11 21.38 -8.08
N GLU A 98 -17.30 22.09 -8.87
CA GLU A 98 -17.68 22.62 -10.19
C GLU A 98 -17.81 21.50 -11.24
N ASN A 99 -17.05 20.41 -11.09
CA ASN A 99 -17.09 19.24 -11.99
C ASN A 99 -17.83 18.07 -11.31
N TYR A 100 -18.92 18.37 -10.61
CA TYR A 100 -19.69 17.35 -9.92
C TYR A 100 -20.65 16.59 -10.85
N ASP A 101 -21.15 17.25 -11.89
CA ASP A 101 -22.13 16.72 -12.86
C ASP A 101 -21.52 16.31 -14.20
N VAL A 102 -20.18 16.34 -14.35
CA VAL A 102 -19.49 15.86 -15.56
C VAL A 102 -19.86 14.41 -15.85
N ASP A 103 -20.14 14.13 -17.12
CA ASP A 103 -20.47 12.80 -17.61
C ASP A 103 -19.20 12.01 -17.99
N ALA A 104 -19.39 10.78 -18.46
CA ALA A 104 -18.29 9.93 -18.90
C ALA A 104 -17.71 10.35 -20.25
N GLU A 105 -18.45 11.09 -21.08
CA GLU A 105 -18.00 11.52 -22.41
C GLU A 105 -16.97 12.66 -22.26
N TRP A 106 -17.25 13.63 -21.40
CA TRP A 106 -16.30 14.71 -21.08
C TRP A 106 -15.02 14.19 -20.39
N ILE A 107 -15.13 13.20 -19.50
CA ILE A 107 -13.96 12.56 -18.90
C ILE A 107 -13.17 11.78 -19.96
N GLU A 108 -13.83 11.10 -20.89
CA GLU A 108 -13.19 10.40 -22.00
C GLU A 108 -12.43 11.36 -22.92
N GLU A 109 -13.05 12.47 -23.35
CA GLU A 109 -12.39 13.52 -24.13
C GLU A 109 -11.12 14.03 -23.45
N LEU A 110 -11.18 14.31 -22.14
CA LEU A 110 -10.01 14.71 -21.35
C LEU A 110 -8.93 13.62 -21.28
N LEU A 111 -9.32 12.36 -21.11
CA LEU A 111 -8.37 11.24 -21.06
C LEU A 111 -7.65 11.07 -22.40
N LEU A 112 -8.37 11.20 -23.52
CA LEU A 112 -7.83 11.14 -24.87
C LEU A 112 -6.91 12.32 -25.17
N GLN A 113 -7.33 13.55 -24.83
CA GLN A 113 -6.54 14.75 -25.06
C GLN A 113 -5.18 14.70 -24.33
N VAL A 114 -5.14 14.23 -23.08
CA VAL A 114 -3.86 14.09 -22.35
C VAL A 114 -2.98 12.98 -22.94
N MET A 115 -3.55 11.90 -23.48
CA MET A 115 -2.76 10.87 -24.18
C MET A 115 -2.13 11.42 -25.47
N GLU A 116 -2.84 12.27 -26.21
CA GLU A 116 -2.31 12.94 -27.41
C GLU A 116 -1.26 14.00 -27.04
N ASP A 117 -1.59 14.97 -26.17
CA ASP A 117 -0.75 16.11 -25.82
C ASP A 117 0.54 15.72 -25.06
N GLU A 118 0.43 14.81 -24.08
CA GLU A 118 1.54 14.53 -23.14
C GLU A 118 2.28 13.21 -23.42
N PHE A 119 1.67 12.29 -24.16
CA PHE A 119 2.27 10.99 -24.46
C PHE A 119 2.45 10.73 -25.97
N GLU A 120 1.99 11.63 -26.86
CA GLU A 120 2.00 11.46 -28.32
C GLU A 120 1.25 10.19 -28.80
N VAL A 121 0.19 9.78 -28.06
CA VAL A 121 -0.61 8.57 -28.33
C VAL A 121 -2.04 8.90 -28.69
N VAL A 122 -2.47 8.47 -29.88
CA VAL A 122 -3.89 8.39 -30.23
C VAL A 122 -4.45 7.06 -29.72
N VAL A 123 -5.48 7.09 -28.88
CA VAL A 123 -6.15 5.90 -28.32
C VAL A 123 -7.54 5.75 -28.95
N ASP A 124 -7.76 4.67 -29.69
CA ASP A 124 -9.02 4.36 -30.42
C ASP A 124 -9.46 2.90 -30.19
N ASP A 125 -9.25 2.39 -28.98
CA ASP A 125 -9.63 1.03 -28.54
C ASP A 125 -10.86 1.01 -27.61
N GLY A 126 -11.47 2.17 -27.37
CA GLY A 126 -12.59 2.36 -26.44
C GLY A 126 -12.23 2.26 -24.95
N SER A 127 -10.95 2.05 -24.60
CA SER A 127 -10.52 1.87 -23.21
C SER A 127 -10.60 3.15 -22.37
N ALA A 128 -10.42 4.34 -23.00
CA ALA A 128 -10.66 5.63 -22.36
C ALA A 128 -12.11 5.75 -21.85
N ALA A 129 -13.07 5.38 -22.71
CA ALA A 129 -14.49 5.29 -22.40
C ALA A 129 -14.79 4.36 -21.21
N GLU A 130 -14.11 3.22 -21.13
CA GLU A 130 -14.27 2.27 -20.02
C GLU A 130 -13.74 2.83 -18.70
N VAL A 131 -12.57 3.47 -18.72
CA VAL A 131 -12.00 4.16 -17.55
C VAL A 131 -12.94 5.27 -17.10
N ALA A 132 -13.41 6.13 -18.00
CA ALA A 132 -14.31 7.23 -17.70
C ALA A 132 -15.63 6.78 -17.05
N ARG A 133 -16.31 5.78 -17.65
CA ARG A 133 -17.50 5.14 -17.05
C ARG A 133 -17.19 4.52 -15.69
N GLY A 134 -16.00 3.94 -15.53
CA GLY A 134 -15.51 3.40 -14.27
C GLY A 134 -15.40 4.47 -13.18
N LEU A 135 -14.83 5.64 -13.49
CA LEU A 135 -14.68 6.74 -12.55
C LEU A 135 -16.04 7.27 -12.06
N ILE A 136 -17.00 7.47 -12.96
CA ILE A 136 -18.38 7.85 -12.59
C ILE A 136 -19.04 6.80 -11.69
N LYS A 137 -18.85 5.51 -11.98
CA LYS A 137 -19.35 4.42 -11.12
C LYS A 137 -18.72 4.42 -9.74
N CYS A 138 -17.39 4.58 -9.66
CA CYS A 138 -16.65 4.71 -8.41
C CYS A 138 -17.11 5.92 -7.59
N ARG A 139 -17.37 7.08 -8.22
CA ARG A 139 -17.94 8.26 -7.57
C ARG A 139 -19.23 7.92 -6.82
N GLY A 140 -20.20 7.32 -7.53
CA GLY A 140 -21.47 6.92 -6.95
C GLY A 140 -21.36 5.81 -5.88
N GLU A 141 -20.37 4.91 -5.99
CA GLU A 141 -20.07 3.90 -4.95
C GLU A 141 -19.48 4.53 -3.68
N CYS A 142 -18.55 5.48 -3.83
CA CYS A 142 -17.97 6.24 -2.73
C CYS A 142 -19.01 7.10 -2.00
N GLU A 143 -19.93 7.72 -2.74
CA GLU A 143 -21.02 8.54 -2.18
C GLU A 143 -22.01 7.73 -1.34
N ARG A 144 -22.40 6.55 -1.85
CA ARG A 144 -23.30 5.59 -1.17
C ARG A 144 -22.64 4.86 0.00
N GLY A 145 -21.31 4.82 0.08
CA GLY A 145 -20.58 4.12 1.13
C GLY A 145 -20.27 2.65 0.84
N VAL A 146 -20.41 2.19 -0.40
CA VAL A 146 -20.37 0.75 -0.77
C VAL A 146 -19.02 0.30 -1.38
N TRP A 147 -17.97 1.12 -1.28
CA TRP A 147 -16.64 0.84 -1.84
C TRP A 147 -15.93 -0.41 -1.27
N GLY A 148 -16.44 -0.95 -0.15
CA GLY A 148 -15.93 -2.15 0.50
C GLY A 148 -16.65 -3.44 0.06
N GLU A 149 -17.74 -3.34 -0.69
CA GLU A 149 -18.45 -4.51 -1.22
C GLU A 149 -17.61 -5.22 -2.28
N GLU A 150 -17.66 -6.55 -2.31
CA GLU A 150 -16.93 -7.39 -3.26
C GLU A 150 -17.27 -7.07 -4.73
N ASN A 151 -18.53 -6.70 -4.99
CA ASN A 151 -19.01 -6.29 -6.32
C ASN A 151 -18.71 -4.82 -6.67
N SER A 152 -18.17 -4.03 -5.74
CA SER A 152 -17.80 -2.63 -6.00
C SER A 152 -16.64 -2.57 -6.99
N LEU A 153 -16.65 -1.56 -7.87
CA LEU A 153 -15.55 -1.34 -8.79
C LEU A 153 -14.29 -0.92 -8.03
N CYS A 154 -14.44 -0.13 -6.96
CA CYS A 154 -13.34 0.25 -6.06
C CYS A 154 -12.58 -0.98 -5.52
N LYS A 155 -13.29 -2.00 -5.00
CA LYS A 155 -12.66 -3.21 -4.47
C LYS A 155 -11.99 -4.06 -5.56
N ARG A 156 -12.60 -4.15 -6.75
CA ARG A 156 -12.03 -4.85 -7.91
C ARG A 156 -10.75 -4.18 -8.44
N LEU A 157 -10.68 -2.85 -8.41
CA LEU A 157 -9.47 -2.09 -8.75
C LEU A 157 -8.35 -2.35 -7.74
N GLU A 158 -8.66 -2.39 -6.43
CA GLU A 158 -7.68 -2.79 -5.40
C GLU A 158 -7.14 -4.21 -5.62
N GLY A 159 -8.01 -5.17 -5.97
CA GLY A 159 -7.62 -6.56 -6.29
C GLY A 159 -6.65 -6.63 -7.47
N LYS A 160 -7.07 -6.09 -8.63
CA LYS A 160 -6.24 -6.00 -9.85
C LYS A 160 -4.89 -5.32 -9.60
N TRP A 161 -4.87 -4.29 -8.75
CA TRP A 161 -3.63 -3.62 -8.35
C TRP A 161 -2.74 -4.47 -7.44
N GLY A 162 -3.31 -5.27 -6.54
CA GLY A 162 -2.55 -6.26 -5.77
C GLY A 162 -1.87 -7.31 -6.67
N GLU A 163 -2.56 -7.76 -7.72
CA GLU A 163 -2.06 -8.74 -8.68
C GLU A 163 -1.03 -8.16 -9.66
N THR A 164 -1.26 -6.93 -10.15
CA THR A 164 -0.51 -6.31 -11.26
C THR A 164 0.49 -5.25 -10.78
N GLY A 165 0.08 -4.38 -9.84
CA GLY A 165 0.88 -3.26 -9.34
C GLY A 165 2.01 -3.66 -8.40
N GLY A 166 1.94 -4.87 -7.81
CA GLY A 166 3.05 -5.46 -7.05
C GLY A 166 4.17 -6.04 -7.92
N LYS A 167 3.91 -6.29 -9.21
CA LYS A 167 4.89 -6.77 -10.21
C LYS A 167 5.20 -5.66 -11.22
N GLU A 168 5.70 -4.54 -10.71
CA GLU A 168 6.29 -3.39 -11.43
C GLU A 168 6.03 -3.35 -12.94
N LEU A 169 4.80 -3.00 -13.33
CA LEU A 169 4.39 -2.64 -14.71
C LEU A 169 4.80 -3.66 -15.80
N GLY A 170 4.95 -4.93 -15.44
CA GLY A 170 5.28 -6.00 -16.38
C GLY A 170 4.12 -6.36 -17.30
N LEU A 171 4.04 -5.70 -18.47
CA LEU A 171 3.05 -5.93 -19.54
C LEU A 171 3.21 -7.30 -20.24
N GLY A 172 3.16 -8.40 -19.48
CA GLY A 172 3.20 -9.77 -20.01
C GLY A 172 1.96 -10.19 -20.81
N GLY A 173 0.95 -9.31 -20.92
CA GLY A 173 -0.30 -9.58 -21.64
C GLY A 173 -0.34 -9.07 -23.10
N PHE A 174 0.53 -8.14 -23.50
CA PHE A 174 0.50 -7.59 -24.86
C PHE A 174 1.36 -8.46 -25.81
N ARG A 175 0.80 -9.60 -26.21
CA ARG A 175 1.30 -10.32 -27.41
C ARG A 175 0.76 -9.59 -28.63
N GLU A 176 1.67 -8.91 -29.33
CA GLU A 176 1.41 -8.32 -30.65
C GLU A 176 0.80 -9.39 -31.59
N GLY A 177 -0.22 -8.98 -32.34
CA GLY A 177 -1.33 -9.89 -32.65
C GLY A 177 -1.07 -10.98 -33.68
N GLU A 178 -1.54 -12.19 -33.36
CA GLU A 178 -1.90 -13.22 -34.34
C GLU A 178 -3.34 -13.69 -34.08
N GLU A 179 -4.17 -13.47 -35.10
CA GLU A 179 -5.49 -14.05 -35.42
C GLU A 179 -6.16 -15.04 -34.44
N GLN A 180 -7.29 -14.59 -33.85
CA GLN A 180 -8.56 -15.32 -33.68
C GLN A 180 -8.52 -16.79 -33.16
N GLY A 181 -8.85 -17.00 -31.88
CA GLY A 181 -9.04 -18.34 -31.30
C GLY A 181 -9.94 -18.32 -30.07
N ASP A 182 -11.23 -18.60 -30.27
CA ASP A 182 -12.23 -18.82 -29.22
C ASP A 182 -11.94 -20.17 -28.52
N THR A 183 -11.71 -20.18 -27.20
CA THR A 183 -11.67 -21.41 -26.39
C THR A 183 -12.00 -21.07 -24.93
N ASP A 184 -13.26 -21.28 -24.60
CA ASP A 184 -13.75 -21.55 -23.24
C ASP A 184 -12.97 -22.72 -22.62
N GLY A 185 -12.66 -22.65 -21.32
CA GLY A 185 -11.56 -23.42 -20.74
C GLY A 185 -11.50 -23.42 -19.21
N GLU A 186 -12.62 -23.76 -18.60
CA GLU A 186 -12.68 -24.24 -17.21
C GLU A 186 -11.76 -25.46 -16.98
N ASP A 187 -10.93 -25.45 -15.93
CA ASP A 187 -10.61 -26.64 -15.13
C ASP A 187 -10.14 -26.25 -13.71
N SER A 188 -10.31 -27.16 -12.74
CA SER A 188 -10.25 -26.90 -11.29
C SER A 188 -9.49 -27.96 -10.49
N GLY A 189 -8.83 -27.57 -9.38
CA GLY A 189 -8.15 -28.48 -8.42
C GLY A 189 -6.79 -29.03 -8.90
N ASP A 190 -5.97 -29.79 -8.15
CA ASP A 190 -5.91 -30.15 -6.72
C ASP A 190 -4.51 -30.78 -6.43
N GLY A 191 -3.90 -30.83 -5.22
CA GLY A 191 -4.27 -30.32 -3.90
C GLY A 191 -3.17 -30.51 -2.82
N GLU A 192 -3.18 -29.65 -1.80
CA GLU A 192 -2.81 -29.82 -0.37
C GLU A 192 -1.56 -30.62 0.15
N SER A 193 -0.78 -29.94 1.01
CA SER A 193 0.01 -30.41 2.20
C SER A 193 1.39 -31.10 2.09
N GLY A 194 2.22 -30.89 3.13
CA GLY A 194 3.44 -31.65 3.45
C GLY A 194 4.47 -30.81 4.24
N ASP A 195 4.76 -31.18 5.49
CA ASP A 195 5.50 -30.37 6.49
C ASP A 195 6.74 -31.10 7.07
N GLU A 196 7.78 -30.31 7.39
CA GLU A 196 8.96 -30.51 8.30
C GLU A 196 9.95 -31.74 8.26
N GLU A 197 11.14 -31.48 8.85
CA GLU A 197 12.21 -32.38 9.38
C GLU A 197 13.22 -33.08 8.41
N ASP A 198 14.43 -33.51 8.81
CA ASP A 198 15.67 -32.83 9.31
C ASP A 198 16.88 -33.81 9.11
N GLY A 199 18.14 -33.35 9.25
CA GLY A 199 19.38 -34.18 9.21
C GLY A 199 19.97 -34.40 7.79
N ASP A 200 21.29 -34.46 7.55
CA ASP A 200 22.40 -34.81 8.44
C ASP A 200 23.61 -33.85 8.35
N VAL A 201 24.45 -33.87 9.40
CA VAL A 201 25.68 -33.07 9.55
C VAL A 201 26.94 -33.92 9.43
N GLU A 202 27.97 -33.41 8.72
CA GLU A 202 29.37 -33.70 9.05
C GLU A 202 30.17 -32.39 9.14
N MET A 203 30.88 -32.22 10.25
CA MET A 203 31.78 -31.11 10.51
C MET A 203 33.23 -31.55 10.32
N GLU A 204 34.07 -30.72 9.70
CA GLU A 204 35.49 -30.68 10.05
C GLU A 204 35.96 -29.23 10.20
N MET A 205 36.58 -28.94 11.34
CA MET A 205 37.06 -27.61 11.71
C MET A 205 38.47 -27.37 11.16
N ASN A 206 38.77 -26.15 10.70
CA ASN A 206 39.58 -25.18 11.47
C ASN A 206 40.02 -23.95 10.61
N GLU A 207 40.41 -22.90 11.32
CA GLU A 207 41.39 -21.86 10.92
C GLU A 207 40.90 -20.70 10.05
N ALA A 208 40.40 -19.65 10.72
CA ALA A 208 40.19 -18.34 10.14
C ALA A 208 41.51 -17.55 10.01
N PRO A 209 41.72 -16.85 8.88
CA PRO A 209 42.25 -15.49 9.00
C PRO A 209 41.64 -14.45 8.04
N GLN A 210 41.21 -13.35 8.65
CA GLN A 210 41.32 -11.96 8.18
C GLN A 210 40.39 -11.41 7.07
N LEU A 211 39.75 -10.31 7.46
CA LEU A 211 39.00 -9.32 6.69
C LEU A 211 39.81 -8.78 5.48
N VAL A 212 39.60 -9.35 4.29
CA VAL A 212 40.13 -8.79 3.04
C VAL A 212 39.26 -7.64 2.53
N ARG A 213 39.93 -6.57 2.08
CA ARG A 213 39.38 -5.24 1.85
C ARG A 213 38.37 -5.19 0.69
N ALA A 214 37.51 -4.17 0.73
CA ALA A 214 36.65 -3.79 -0.39
C ALA A 214 37.45 -3.74 -1.71
N ARG A 215 36.94 -4.44 -2.72
CA ARG A 215 37.57 -4.50 -4.04
C ARG A 215 37.32 -3.19 -4.77
N GLU A 216 38.39 -2.45 -5.06
CA GLU A 216 38.30 -1.18 -5.80
C GLU A 216 37.65 -1.38 -7.18
N PRO A 217 36.84 -0.42 -7.64
CA PRO A 217 36.24 -0.48 -8.96
C PRO A 217 37.32 -0.39 -10.04
N ILE A 218 37.33 -1.38 -10.93
CA ILE A 218 38.25 -1.42 -12.09
C ILE A 218 37.82 -0.31 -13.06
N VAL A 219 38.64 0.73 -13.19
CA VAL A 219 38.42 1.78 -14.18
C VAL A 219 38.69 1.20 -15.58
N PRO A 220 37.76 1.33 -16.55
CA PRO A 220 38.01 0.87 -17.92
C PRO A 220 39.08 1.76 -18.57
N GLU A 221 40.15 1.15 -19.08
CA GLU A 221 41.09 1.82 -19.97
C GLU A 221 40.37 2.26 -21.26
N VAL A 222 40.60 3.51 -21.65
CA VAL A 222 40.11 4.13 -22.87
C VAL A 222 41.33 4.37 -23.76
N ASP A 223 41.35 3.78 -24.96
CA ASP A 223 42.41 3.99 -25.95
C ASP A 223 42.42 5.48 -26.40
N GLU A 224 43.51 5.99 -26.99
CA GLU A 224 43.66 7.43 -27.34
C GLU A 224 42.59 7.98 -28.32
N ASP A 225 41.82 7.11 -28.98
CA ASP A 225 40.66 7.44 -29.85
C ASP A 225 39.29 7.37 -29.13
N GLY A 226 39.24 7.23 -27.80
CA GLY A 226 38.00 7.37 -27.02
C GLY A 226 37.03 6.18 -27.03
N PHE A 227 37.44 5.02 -27.54
CA PHE A 227 36.59 3.82 -27.64
C PHE A 227 36.94 2.73 -26.61
N THR A 228 35.91 2.17 -25.96
CA THR A 228 36.06 1.08 -24.98
C THR A 228 36.23 -0.28 -25.67
N LYS A 229 37.32 -0.99 -25.34
CA LYS A 229 37.74 -2.22 -26.02
C LYS A 229 36.91 -3.46 -25.61
N VAL A 230 35.98 -3.90 -26.48
CA VAL A 230 35.22 -5.16 -26.27
C VAL A 230 36.09 -6.40 -26.44
N THR A 231 36.30 -7.14 -25.35
CA THR A 231 36.99 -8.45 -25.37
C THR A 231 35.99 -9.57 -25.71
N LYS A 232 36.30 -10.37 -26.75
CA LYS A 232 35.45 -11.50 -27.17
C LYS A 232 35.72 -12.72 -26.30
N LYS A 233 34.74 -13.10 -25.46
CA LYS A 233 34.76 -14.35 -24.69
C LYS A 233 34.63 -15.55 -25.63
N ARG A 234 35.64 -16.44 -25.63
CA ARG A 234 35.60 -17.71 -26.39
C ARG A 234 34.78 -18.75 -25.63
N ARG A 235 34.07 -19.57 -26.41
CA ARG A 235 33.22 -20.70 -26.01
C ARG A 235 34.03 -21.80 -25.30
#